data_AF-A0A2P7QNJ0-F1
#
_entry.id   AF-A0A2P7QNJ0-F1
#
_cell.length_a   1.000
_cell.length_b   1.000
_cell.length_c   1.000
_cell.angle_alpha   90.00
_cell.angle_beta   90.00
_cell.angle_gamma   90.00
#
_symmetry.space_group_name_H-M   'P 1'
#
loop_
_entity.id
_entity.type
_entity.pdbx_description
1 polymer ?
#
loop_
_entity_poly.entity_id
_entity_poly.type
_entity_poly.pdbx_seq_one_letter_code
_entity_poly.pdbx_strand_id
1 'polypeptide(L)'
;MNDTDAAIVRSELVALQAVLIALMRRMVRHAPEMSPVLCGAFEDAEAIVTGVAMRMDMEDPGGSAFGALRVIEEMRAGVIKDEAICGERSGALGGQS
;
A
#
# COMPACT_ATOMS: atom_id res chain seq x y z
N MET A 1 -3.69 -13.74 -24.23
CA MET A 1 -4.84 -13.00 -23.68
C MET A 1 -5.23 -11.96 -24.72
N ASN A 2 -6.50 -11.86 -25.11
CA ASN A 2 -6.92 -10.83 -26.06
C ASN A 2 -7.14 -9.49 -25.32
N ASP A 3 -7.24 -8.38 -26.06
CA ASP A 3 -7.37 -7.04 -25.45
C ASP A 3 -8.65 -6.88 -24.63
N THR A 4 -9.71 -7.63 -24.96
CA THR A 4 -10.97 -7.64 -24.21
C THR A 4 -10.80 -8.29 -22.84
N ASP A 5 -10.16 -9.45 -22.76
CA ASP A 5 -9.85 -10.12 -21.51
C ASP A 5 -8.96 -9.24 -20.62
N ALA A 6 -7.96 -8.58 -21.22
CA ALA A 6 -7.10 -7.63 -20.52
C ALA A 6 -7.86 -6.40 -19.97
N ALA A 7 -8.88 -5.93 -20.69
CA ALA A 7 -9.73 -4.84 -20.23
C ALA A 7 -10.66 -5.28 -19.09
N ILE A 8 -11.22 -6.48 -19.17
CA ILE A 8 -12.07 -7.06 -18.11
C ILE A 8 -11.27 -7.19 -16.81
N VAL A 9 -10.11 -7.86 -16.86
CA VAL A 9 -9.25 -8.03 -15.68
C VAL A 9 -8.85 -6.69 -15.06
N ARG A 10 -8.51 -5.69 -15.88
CA ARG A 10 -8.22 -4.33 -15.38
C ARG A 10 -9.43 -3.71 -14.68
N SER A 11 -10.63 -3.84 -15.25
CA SER A 11 -11.85 -3.30 -14.64
C SER A 11 -12.20 -3.98 -13.32
N GLU A 12 -12.01 -5.29 -13.22
CA GLU A 12 -12.21 -6.07 -11.99
C GLU A 12 -11.20 -5.68 -10.91
N LEU A 13 -9.92 -5.51 -11.27
CA LEU A 13 -8.89 -5.04 -10.35
C LEU A 13 -9.20 -3.64 -9.81
N VAL A 14 -9.63 -2.71 -10.67
CA VAL A 14 -10.04 -1.35 -10.26
C VAL A 14 -11.25 -1.41 -9.31
N ALA A 15 -12.24 -2.25 -9.62
CA ALA A 15 -13.42 -2.42 -8.76
C ALA A 15 -13.02 -2.97 -7.38
N LEU A 16 -12.15 -3.98 -7.34
CA LEU A 16 -11.65 -4.57 -6.10
C LEU A 16 -10.85 -3.55 -5.28
N GLN A 17 -9.95 -2.79 -5.92
CA GLN A 17 -9.20 -1.71 -5.28
C GLN A 17 -10.12 -0.66 -4.66
N ALA A 18 -11.17 -0.25 -5.37
CA ALA A 18 -12.15 0.70 -4.87
C ALA A 18 -12.89 0.18 -3.62
N VAL A 19 -13.31 -1.08 -3.63
CA VAL A 19 -13.97 -1.73 -2.48
C VAL A 19 -13.02 -1.83 -1.29
N LEU A 20 -11.77 -2.25 -1.51
CA LEU A 20 -10.75 -2.37 -0.46
C LEU A 20 -10.45 -1.01 0.18
N ILE A 21 -10.26 0.04 -0.63
CA ILE A 21 -10.07 1.41 -0.14
C ILE A 21 -11.29 1.86 0.68
N ALA A 22 -12.51 1.62 0.19
CA ALA A 22 -13.73 1.99 0.91
C ALA A 22 -13.85 1.26 2.25
N LEU A 23 -13.50 -0.04 2.29
CA LEU A 23 -13.51 -0.85 3.50
C LEU A 23 -12.49 -0.35 4.51
N MET A 24 -11.23 -0.13 4.10
CA MET A 24 -10.17 0.35 4.99
C MET A 24 -10.47 1.76 5.52
N ARG A 25 -11.00 2.67 4.68
CA ARG A 25 -11.51 3.97 5.14
C ARG A 25 -12.59 3.82 6.20
N ARG A 26 -13.48 2.83 6.04
CA ARG A 26 -14.54 2.56 7.01
C ARG A 26 -13.97 2.01 8.31
N MET A 27 -12.97 1.13 8.25
CA MET A 27 -12.26 0.65 9.43
C MET A 27 -11.60 1.81 10.19
N VAL A 28 -10.81 2.66 9.54
CA VAL A 28 -10.17 3.84 10.18
C VAL A 28 -11.22 4.76 10.84
N ARG A 29 -12.38 4.96 10.21
CA ARG A 29 -13.44 5.82 10.77
C ARG A 29 -14.19 5.22 11.95
N HIS A 30 -14.41 3.90 11.97
CA HIS A 30 -15.25 3.25 12.99
C HIS A 30 -14.45 2.48 14.05
N ALA A 31 -13.17 2.21 13.78
CA ALA A 31 -12.21 1.59 14.67
C ALA A 31 -10.85 2.34 14.54
N PRO A 32 -10.75 3.60 15.01
CA PRO A 32 -9.56 4.42 14.85
C PRO A 32 -8.28 3.81 15.43
N GLU A 33 -8.40 2.92 16.42
CA GLU A 33 -7.32 2.13 17.00
C GLU A 33 -6.62 1.20 15.99
N MET A 34 -7.28 0.88 14.88
CA MET A 34 -6.71 0.07 13.78
C MET A 34 -5.79 0.89 12.87
N SER A 35 -5.77 2.21 12.99
CA SER A 35 -5.01 3.06 12.07
C SER A 35 -3.51 2.78 12.08
N PRO A 36 -2.83 2.62 13.24
CA PRO A 36 -1.41 2.24 13.26
C PRO A 36 -1.14 0.88 12.60
N VAL A 37 -2.06 -0.08 12.75
CA VAL A 37 -1.96 -1.41 12.13
C VAL A 37 -2.07 -1.30 10.61
N LEU A 38 -3.01 -0.48 10.10
CA LEU A 38 -3.15 -0.24 8.67
C LEU A 38 -1.93 0.48 8.08
N CYS A 39 -1.37 1.46 8.80
CA CYS A 39 -0.14 2.12 8.37
C CYS A 39 1.03 1.14 8.32
N GLY A 40 1.23 0.31 9.35
CA GLY A 40 2.24 -0.74 9.36
C GLY A 40 2.05 -1.75 8.22
N ALA A 41 0.81 -2.13 7.90
CA ALA A 41 0.54 -3.03 6.78
C ALA A 41 0.95 -2.45 5.41
N PHE A 42 0.80 -1.13 5.21
CA PHE A 42 1.29 -0.47 3.99
C PHE A 42 2.82 -0.43 3.96
N GLU A 43 3.48 -0.15 5.08
CA GLU A 43 4.95 -0.18 5.19
C GLU A 43 5.51 -1.58 4.95
N ASP A 44 4.88 -2.62 5.52
CA ASP A 44 5.25 -4.01 5.31
C ASP A 44 5.09 -4.40 3.83
N ALA A 45 3.99 -3.99 3.19
CA ALA A 45 3.76 -4.26 1.77
C ALA A 45 4.83 -3.59 0.89
N GLU A 46 5.19 -2.34 1.18
CA GLU A 46 6.26 -1.62 0.49
C GLU A 46 7.63 -2.30 0.67
N ALA A 47 7.96 -2.72 1.90
CA ALA A 47 9.19 -3.42 2.21
C ALA A 47 9.28 -4.78 1.51
N ILE A 48 8.17 -5.53 1.46
CA ILE A 48 8.08 -6.80 0.74
C ILE A 48 8.30 -6.59 -0.76
N VAL A 49 7.57 -5.65 -1.38
CA VAL A 49 7.69 -5.39 -2.82
C VAL A 49 9.09 -4.88 -3.16
N THR A 50 9.68 -4.02 -2.34
CA THR A 50 11.07 -3.55 -2.51
C THR A 50 12.05 -4.73 -2.38
N GLY A 51 11.89 -5.59 -1.39
CA GLY A 51 12.74 -6.77 -1.22
C GLY A 51 12.59 -7.78 -2.36
N VAL A 52 11.38 -7.94 -2.92
CA VAL A 52 11.14 -8.72 -4.13
C VAL A 52 11.81 -8.06 -5.34
N ALA A 53 11.66 -6.74 -5.50
CA ALA A 53 12.31 -5.98 -6.57
C ALA A 53 13.83 -6.17 -6.55
N MET A 54 14.46 -6.01 -5.38
CA MET A 54 15.92 -6.19 -5.23
C MET A 54 16.40 -7.61 -5.57
N ARG A 55 15.56 -8.65 -5.37
CA ARG A 55 15.88 -10.03 -5.77
C ARG A 55 15.65 -10.25 -7.27
N MET A 56 14.63 -9.60 -7.83
CA MET A 56 14.25 -9.71 -9.25
C MET A 56 15.08 -8.83 -10.17
N ASP A 57 15.72 -7.77 -9.66
CA ASP A 57 16.65 -6.89 -10.39
C ASP A 57 17.90 -7.63 -10.91
N MET A 58 18.05 -8.92 -10.55
CA MET A 58 19.00 -9.85 -11.16
C MET A 58 18.51 -10.48 -12.50
N GLU A 59 17.21 -10.39 -12.83
CA GLU A 59 16.60 -11.09 -13.97
C GLU A 59 15.67 -10.21 -14.86
N ASP A 60 15.02 -9.15 -14.35
CA ASP A 60 14.18 -8.23 -15.15
C ASP A 60 14.05 -6.82 -14.51
N PRO A 61 14.76 -5.78 -14.98
CA PRO A 61 14.85 -4.48 -14.31
C PRO A 61 13.62 -3.55 -14.47
N GLY A 62 12.55 -4.01 -15.12
CA GLY A 62 11.78 -3.09 -15.98
C GLY A 62 10.47 -2.48 -15.48
N GLY A 63 9.66 -3.11 -14.64
CA GLY A 63 8.34 -2.47 -14.38
C GLY A 63 7.32 -3.14 -13.48
N SER A 64 7.40 -4.44 -13.20
CA SER A 64 6.37 -5.11 -12.39
C SER A 64 6.39 -4.64 -10.92
N ALA A 65 7.58 -4.53 -10.33
CA ALA A 65 7.74 -4.08 -8.95
C ALA A 65 7.45 -2.58 -8.77
N PHE A 66 7.91 -1.73 -9.69
CA PHE A 66 7.58 -0.30 -9.68
C PHE A 66 6.07 -0.06 -9.85
N GLY A 67 5.41 -0.84 -10.71
CA GLY A 67 3.96 -0.82 -10.86
C GLY A 67 3.24 -1.22 -9.56
N ALA A 68 3.73 -2.25 -8.87
CA ALA A 68 3.17 -2.67 -7.58
C ALA A 68 3.36 -1.62 -6.49
N LEU A 69 4.54 -0.99 -6.38
CA LEU A 69 4.80 0.10 -5.44
C LEU A 69 3.85 1.28 -5.66
N ARG A 70 3.68 1.70 -6.92
CA ARG A 70 2.73 2.77 -7.26
C ARG A 70 1.30 2.43 -6.85
N VAL A 71 0.85 1.19 -7.06
CA VAL A 71 -0.49 0.77 -6.63
C VAL A 71 -0.62 0.82 -5.10
N ILE A 72 0.42 0.43 -4.35
CA ILE A 72 0.44 0.51 -2.89
C ILE A 72 0.33 1.97 -2.43
N GLU A 73 1.09 2.89 -3.04
CA GLU A 73 1.02 4.33 -2.74
C GLU A 73 -0.37 4.91 -3.05
N GLU A 74 -0.95 4.60 -4.22
CA GLU A 74 -2.29 5.04 -4.60
C GLU A 74 -3.35 4.52 -3.63
N MET A 75 -3.22 3.27 -3.16
CA MET A 75 -4.09 2.70 -2.14
C MET A 75 -3.89 3.38 -0.78
N ARG A 76 -2.64 3.64 -0.36
CA ARG A 76 -2.32 4.35 0.89
C ARG A 76 -2.94 5.74 0.91
N ALA A 77 -2.72 6.54 -0.14
CA ALA A 77 -3.32 7.87 -0.30
C ALA A 77 -4.86 7.80 -0.40
N GLY A 78 -5.37 6.72 -0.98
CA GLY A 78 -6.78 6.38 -0.96
C GLY A 78 -7.29 6.23 0.47
N VAL A 79 -6.66 5.40 1.30
CA VAL A 79 -7.15 5.04 2.64
C VAL A 79 -6.87 6.13 3.68
N ILE A 80 -5.63 6.59 3.74
CA ILE A 80 -5.08 7.51 4.73
C ILE A 80 -5.00 8.89 4.07
N LYS A 81 -5.97 9.76 4.37
CA LYS A 81 -5.99 11.14 3.86
C LYS A 81 -5.16 12.12 4.70
N ASP A 82 -4.91 11.74 5.95
CA ASP A 82 -4.13 12.51 6.89
C ASP A 82 -3.02 11.59 7.42
N GLU A 83 -1.79 11.82 6.97
CA GLU A 83 -0.65 11.00 7.35
C GLU A 83 -0.28 11.15 8.84
N ALA A 84 -0.75 12.21 9.52
CA ALA A 84 -0.58 12.35 10.96
C ALA A 84 -1.26 11.20 11.74
N ILE A 85 -2.24 10.52 11.13
CA ILE A 85 -2.90 9.34 11.69
C ILE A 85 -1.94 8.14 11.80
N CYS A 86 -0.93 8.05 10.94
CA CYS A 86 0.12 7.04 11.06
C CYS A 86 1.15 7.36 12.15
N GLY A 87 1.04 8.55 12.76
CA GLY A 87 1.96 9.07 13.74
C GLY A 87 3.29 9.50 13.11
N GLU A 88 3.84 10.61 13.61
CA GLU A 88 5.28 10.73 13.64
C GLU A 88 5.81 9.56 14.46
N ARG A 89 6.82 8.84 13.97
CA ARG A 89 7.61 7.92 14.79
C ARG A 89 7.93 8.65 16.10
N SER A 90 7.21 8.33 17.17
CA SER A 90 7.47 8.88 18.49
C SER A 90 8.94 8.63 18.79
N GLY A 91 9.72 9.70 18.91
CA GLY A 91 10.72 9.99 19.94
C GLY A 91 11.41 8.88 20.71
N ALA A 92 11.53 7.65 20.20
CA ALA A 92 12.14 6.51 20.87
C ALA A 92 13.66 6.41 20.63
N LEU A 93 14.29 7.54 20.30
CA LEU A 93 15.75 7.72 20.26
C LEU A 93 16.16 9.06 20.91
N GLY A 94 15.39 9.56 21.87
CA GLY A 94 15.74 10.76 22.65
C GLY A 94 15.68 10.47 24.13
N GLY A 95 16.80 10.07 24.74
CA GLY A 95 16.91 10.04 26.20
C GLY A 95 17.75 8.92 26.80
N GLN A 96 19.00 8.75 26.36
CA GLN A 96 20.06 8.23 27.23
C GLN A 96 21.33 9.04 26.95
N SER A 97 21.53 10.09 27.73
CA SER A 97 22.81 10.78 27.94
C SER A 97 22.86 11.21 29.39
#